data_AF-A0A6I9PHI2-F1
#
_entry.id   AF-A0A6I9PHI2-F1
#
_cell.length_a   1.000
_cell.length_b   1.000
_cell.length_c   1.000
_cell.angle_alpha   90.00
_cell.angle_beta   90.00
_cell.angle_gamma   90.00
#
_symmetry.space_group_name_H-M   'P 1'
#
loop_
_entity.id
_entity.type
_entity.pdbx_description
1 polymer ?
#
loop_
_entity_poly.entity_id
_entity_poly.type
_entity_poly.pdbx_seq_one_letter_code
_entity_poly.pdbx_strand_id
1 'polypeptide(L)'
;SRLADFLNNCQPSPLTASGCLKDSAGLCLRAYAGLIGTIMTPNYLSNSSADVSLWCNCEGSGNQWQDCLRLQRMFTHNPCLRNSISWMGSPGSLPADFTPLPAPRPSPLVQEDELLSNNHLPEHNNIV
;
A
#
# COMPACT_ATOMS: atom_id res chain seq x y z
N SER A 1 2.12 10.98 4.71
CA SER A 1 0.84 10.44 4.20
C SER A 1 1.14 9.22 3.36
N ARG A 2 0.23 8.23 3.24
CA ARG A 2 0.55 6.96 2.56
C ARG A 2 1.00 7.13 1.10
N LEU A 3 0.39 8.04 0.35
CA LEU A 3 0.82 8.36 -1.01
C LEU A 3 2.23 8.94 -1.05
N ALA A 4 2.56 9.89 -0.16
CA ALA A 4 3.89 10.47 -0.13
C ALA A 4 4.96 9.41 0.21
N ASP A 5 4.65 8.49 1.12
CA ASP A 5 5.54 7.37 1.45
C ASP A 5 5.78 6.48 0.22
N PHE A 6 4.74 6.18 -0.55
CA PHE A 6 4.85 5.43 -1.80
C PHE A 6 5.72 6.15 -2.83
N LEU A 7 5.43 7.43 -3.12
CA LEU A 7 6.19 8.20 -4.11
C LEU A 7 7.68 8.30 -3.77
N ASN A 8 8.01 8.43 -2.48
CA ASN A 8 9.40 8.52 -2.01
C ASN A 8 10.15 7.19 -1.98
N ASN A 9 9.48 6.08 -1.66
CA ASN A 9 10.14 4.78 -1.52
C ASN A 9 10.14 3.96 -2.81
N CYS A 10 9.20 4.21 -3.72
CA CYS A 10 9.09 3.52 -5.01
C CYS A 10 9.63 4.32 -6.18
N GLN A 11 10.50 5.31 -5.96
CA GLN A 11 11.11 6.07 -7.05
C GLN A 11 12.01 5.15 -7.90
N PRO A 12 11.77 5.01 -9.21
CA PRO A 12 12.55 4.12 -10.05
C PRO A 12 13.95 4.67 -10.33
N SER A 13 14.95 3.78 -10.42
CA SER A 13 16.31 4.12 -10.83
C SER A 13 16.93 2.98 -11.65
N PRO A 14 17.43 3.24 -12.87
CA PRO A 14 18.06 2.21 -13.70
C PRO A 14 19.47 1.81 -13.19
N LEU A 15 20.03 2.54 -12.22
CA LEU A 15 21.41 2.36 -11.75
C LEU A 15 21.54 1.32 -10.62
N THR A 16 20.42 0.76 -10.16
CA THR A 16 20.36 -0.07 -8.95
C THR A 16 19.89 -1.48 -9.30
N ALA A 17 20.36 -2.49 -8.57
CA ALA A 17 19.99 -3.88 -8.83
C ALA A 17 18.51 -4.14 -8.53
N SER A 18 17.96 -3.49 -7.50
CA SER A 18 16.53 -3.54 -7.19
C SER A 18 15.66 -2.77 -8.20
N GLY A 19 16.24 -1.85 -8.96
CA GLY A 19 15.51 -0.90 -9.82
C GLY A 19 14.90 0.29 -9.06
N CYS A 20 15.16 0.40 -7.75
CA CYS A 20 14.68 1.45 -6.85
C CYS A 20 15.80 2.43 -6.48
N LEU A 21 15.51 3.73 -6.39
CA LEU A 21 16.52 4.74 -6.04
C LEU A 21 17.20 4.50 -4.68
N LYS A 22 16.45 4.02 -3.69
CA LYS A 22 16.97 3.68 -2.34
C LYS A 22 17.62 2.29 -2.26
N ASP A 23 17.74 1.63 -3.41
CA ASP A 23 18.17 0.24 -3.59
C ASP A 23 17.54 -0.79 -2.63
N SER A 24 16.28 -0.57 -2.25
CA SER A 24 15.53 -1.47 -1.37
C SER A 24 14.13 -1.71 -1.91
N ALA A 25 13.93 -2.90 -2.47
CA ALA A 25 12.63 -3.38 -2.90
C ALA A 25 11.63 -3.52 -1.72
N GLY A 26 12.12 -3.87 -0.53
CA GLY A 26 11.30 -4.02 0.67
C GLY A 26 10.64 -2.70 1.12
N LEU A 27 11.36 -1.58 1.03
CA LEU A 27 10.82 -0.26 1.38
C LEU A 27 9.70 0.16 0.42
N CYS A 28 9.89 -0.07 -0.89
CA CYS A 28 8.84 0.20 -1.86
C CYS A 28 7.61 -0.68 -1.62
N LEU A 29 7.82 -1.99 -1.41
CA LEU A 29 6.73 -2.93 -1.16
C LEU A 29 5.92 -2.56 0.08
N ARG A 30 6.58 -2.20 1.19
CA ARG A 30 5.93 -1.73 2.42
C ARG A 30 5.08 -0.49 2.16
N ALA A 31 5.62 0.48 1.41
CA ALA A 31 4.89 1.70 1.11
C ALA A 31 3.69 1.44 0.18
N TYR A 32 3.84 0.55 -0.81
CA TYR A 32 2.75 0.06 -1.68
C TYR A 32 1.65 -0.63 -0.88
N ALA A 33 1.98 -1.58 0.01
CA ALA A 33 1.01 -2.25 0.86
C ALA A 33 0.26 -1.28 1.77
N GLY A 34 0.91 -0.18 2.19
CA GLY A 34 0.29 0.88 2.98
C GLY A 34 -0.79 1.69 2.25
N LEU A 35 -0.96 1.53 0.93
CA LEU A 35 -2.05 2.14 0.16
C LEU A 35 -3.34 1.32 0.19
N ILE A 36 -3.25 0.03 0.53
CA ILE A 36 -4.42 -0.86 0.59
C ILE A 36 -5.33 -0.39 1.72
N GLY A 37 -6.62 -0.25 1.42
CA GLY A 37 -7.62 0.29 2.34
C GLY A 37 -7.70 1.83 2.35
N THR A 38 -7.03 2.50 1.42
CA THR A 38 -7.18 3.94 1.18
C THR A 38 -7.97 4.22 -0.10
N ILE A 39 -8.33 5.48 -0.36
CA ILE A 39 -8.94 5.89 -1.64
C ILE A 39 -8.03 5.64 -2.87
N MET A 40 -6.73 5.45 -2.65
CA MET A 40 -5.74 5.14 -3.67
C MET A 40 -5.31 3.68 -3.60
N THR A 41 -6.25 2.76 -3.34
CA THR A 41 -5.96 1.32 -3.33
C THR A 41 -5.68 0.83 -4.76
N PRO A 42 -4.46 0.37 -5.07
CA PRO A 42 -4.15 -0.17 -6.39
C PRO A 42 -4.62 -1.62 -6.54
N ASN A 43 -4.82 -2.07 -7.77
CA ASN A 43 -5.07 -3.47 -8.10
C ASN A 43 -4.31 -3.89 -9.37
N TYR A 44 -4.12 -5.20 -9.57
CA TYR A 44 -3.48 -5.77 -10.75
C TYR A 44 -4.29 -5.46 -12.01
N LEU A 45 -3.59 -5.12 -13.09
CA LEU A 45 -4.19 -4.88 -14.40
C LEU A 45 -4.52 -6.19 -15.14
N SER A 46 -3.72 -7.23 -14.91
CA SER A 46 -3.85 -8.51 -15.58
C SER A 46 -3.38 -9.65 -14.67
N ASN A 47 -3.61 -10.89 -15.09
CA ASN A 47 -3.10 -12.09 -14.42
C ASN A 47 -1.71 -12.53 -14.91
N SER A 48 -1.16 -11.86 -15.93
CA SER A 48 0.08 -12.26 -16.61
C SER A 48 1.28 -11.36 -16.27
N SER A 49 1.05 -10.21 -15.65
CA SER A 49 2.10 -9.28 -15.23
C SER A 49 1.91 -8.80 -13.79
N ALA A 50 2.99 -8.29 -13.18
CA ALA A 50 2.96 -7.64 -11.87
C ALA A 50 2.62 -6.14 -11.96
N ASP A 51 1.96 -5.71 -13.05
CA ASP A 51 1.59 -4.32 -13.25
C ASP A 51 0.29 -4.01 -12.52
N VAL A 52 0.28 -2.86 -11.85
CA VAL A 52 -0.84 -2.43 -11.00
C VAL A 52 -1.28 -1.03 -11.38
N SER A 53 -2.54 -0.70 -11.10
CA SER A 53 -3.08 0.62 -11.34
C SER A 53 -4.04 1.05 -10.23
N LEU A 54 -4.20 2.35 -10.09
CA LEU A 54 -5.33 2.93 -9.35
C LEU A 54 -6.60 2.82 -10.19
N TRP A 55 -7.75 2.77 -9.53
CA TRP A 55 -9.06 2.81 -10.19
C TRP A 55 -9.43 4.23 -10.66
N CYS A 56 -8.63 4.77 -11.59
CA CYS A 56 -8.81 6.09 -12.18
C CYS A 56 -8.11 6.21 -13.54
N ASN A 57 -8.48 7.22 -14.32
CA ASN A 57 -7.82 7.61 -15.56
C ASN A 57 -7.47 9.11 -15.55
N CYS A 58 -6.87 9.61 -16.64
CA CYS A 58 -6.49 11.03 -16.76
C CYS A 58 -7.45 11.85 -17.65
N GLU A 59 -8.63 11.33 -17.97
CA GLU A 59 -9.63 12.08 -18.72
C GLU A 59 -10.11 13.28 -17.89
N GLY A 60 -10.29 14.44 -18.55
CA GLY A 60 -10.72 15.66 -17.86
C GLY A 60 -9.63 16.37 -17.04
N SER A 61 -8.37 15.92 -17.07
CA SER A 61 -7.27 16.56 -16.30
C SER A 61 -6.87 17.96 -16.79
N GLY A 62 -7.26 18.34 -18.00
CA GLY A 62 -6.91 19.64 -18.60
C GLY A 62 -5.40 19.90 -18.58
N ASN A 63 -5.00 21.05 -18.03
CA ASN A 63 -3.58 21.44 -17.95
C ASN A 63 -2.74 20.54 -17.02
N GLN A 64 -3.36 19.75 -16.15
CA GLN A 64 -2.67 18.83 -15.22
C GLN A 64 -2.49 17.43 -15.81
N TRP A 65 -2.86 17.22 -17.08
CA TRP A 65 -2.80 15.91 -17.72
C TRP A 65 -1.43 15.23 -17.62
N GLN A 66 -0.33 15.99 -17.75
CA GLN A 66 1.02 15.44 -17.61
C GLN A 66 1.32 14.95 -16.19
N ASP A 67 0.87 15.68 -15.17
CA ASP A 67 1.09 15.28 -13.78
C ASP A 67 0.22 14.09 -13.40
N CYS A 68 -1.02 14.02 -13.90
CA CYS A 68 -1.86 12.82 -13.79
C CYS A 68 -1.17 11.59 -14.40
N LEU A 69 -0.66 11.72 -15.63
CA LEU A 69 0.06 10.62 -16.29
C LEU A 69 1.31 10.21 -15.53
N ARG A 70 2.04 11.17 -14.95
CA ARG A 70 3.20 10.88 -14.11
C ARG A 70 2.80 10.05 -12.90
N LEU A 71 1.73 10.43 -12.20
CA LEU A 71 1.20 9.66 -11.07
C LEU A 71 0.74 8.27 -11.51
N GLN A 72 -0.01 8.15 -12.60
CA GLN A 72 -0.50 6.86 -13.11
C GLN A 72 0.67 5.93 -13.51
N ARG A 73 1.74 6.46 -14.09
CA ARG A 73 2.94 5.70 -14.46
C ARG A 73 3.74 5.22 -13.25
N MET A 74 3.66 5.88 -12.10
CA MET A 74 4.28 5.37 -10.86
C MET A 74 3.71 4.02 -10.43
N PHE A 75 2.48 3.69 -10.82
CA PHE A 75 1.84 2.39 -10.58
C PHE A 75 2.02 1.43 -11.76
N THR A 76 1.79 1.92 -12.99
CA THR A 76 1.69 1.07 -14.18
C THR A 76 3.02 0.78 -14.88
N HIS A 77 4.01 1.68 -14.77
CA HIS A 77 5.27 1.61 -15.54
C HIS A 77 6.47 1.91 -14.64
N ASN A 78 6.53 1.22 -13.50
CA ASN A 78 7.55 1.45 -12.49
C ASN A 78 8.36 0.16 -12.23
N PRO A 79 9.61 0.07 -12.74
CA PRO A 79 10.43 -1.13 -12.55
C PRO A 79 10.75 -1.40 -11.09
N CYS A 80 10.90 -0.37 -10.25
CA CYS A 80 11.09 -0.55 -8.80
C CYS A 80 9.90 -1.29 -8.19
N LEU A 81 8.68 -0.83 -8.47
CA LEU A 81 7.47 -1.46 -7.94
C LEU A 81 7.26 -2.87 -8.50
N ARG A 82 7.40 -3.04 -9.82
CA ARG A 82 7.26 -4.34 -10.50
C ARG A 82 8.23 -5.37 -9.94
N ASN A 83 9.49 -4.99 -9.76
CA ASN A 83 10.51 -5.87 -9.17
C ASN A 83 10.17 -6.18 -7.70
N SER A 84 9.76 -5.17 -6.93
CA SER A 84 9.40 -5.33 -5.52
C SER A 84 8.24 -6.32 -5.31
N ILE A 85 7.21 -6.27 -6.15
CA ILE A 85 6.10 -7.24 -6.13
C ILE A 85 6.60 -8.63 -6.57
N SER A 86 7.39 -8.71 -7.64
CA SER A 86 7.91 -9.99 -8.17
C SER A 86 8.83 -10.70 -7.17
N TRP A 87 9.55 -9.97 -6.33
CA TRP A 87 10.43 -10.52 -5.30
C TRP A 87 9.67 -11.25 -4.18
N MET A 88 8.40 -10.91 -3.91
CA MET A 88 7.59 -11.67 -2.95
C MET A 88 7.37 -13.12 -3.37
N GLY A 89 7.31 -13.38 -4.67
CA GLY A 89 7.05 -14.71 -5.22
C GLY A 89 8.30 -15.57 -5.41
N SER A 90 9.50 -15.01 -5.24
CA SER A 90 10.77 -15.71 -5.49
C SER A 90 11.36 -16.28 -4.18
N PRO A 91 11.56 -17.61 -4.06
CA PRO A 91 12.21 -18.20 -2.90
C PRO A 91 13.71 -17.83 -2.89
N GLY A 92 14.12 -16.94 -1.97
CA GLY A 92 15.54 -16.59 -1.77
C GLY A 92 15.83 -15.11 -1.52
N SER A 93 14.86 -14.22 -1.67
CA SER A 93 15.04 -12.77 -1.54
C SER A 93 14.09 -12.17 -0.51
N LEU A 94 14.23 -12.56 0.76
CA LEU A 94 13.69 -11.76 1.85
C LEU A 94 14.47 -10.44 1.87
N PRO A 95 13.83 -9.26 1.76
CA PRO A 95 14.51 -8.02 2.03
C PRO A 95 15.08 -8.11 3.44
N ALA A 96 16.39 -7.88 3.58
CA ALA A 96 17.03 -7.70 4.88
C ALA A 96 16.58 -6.35 5.47
N ASP A 97 15.29 -6.21 5.75
CA ASP A 97 14.71 -5.01 6.33
C ASP A 97 14.03 -5.40 7.65
N PHE A 98 14.81 -5.36 8.72
CA PHE A 98 14.40 -5.64 10.09
C PHE A 98 13.52 -4.53 10.69
N THR A 99 13.05 -3.56 9.91
CA THR A 99 12.16 -2.53 10.43
C THR A 99 10.83 -3.17 10.85
N PRO A 100 10.40 -3.02 12.12
CA PRO A 100 9.14 -3.58 12.60
C PRO A 100 7.98 -3.19 11.69
N LEU A 101 7.06 -4.13 11.44
CA LEU A 101 5.81 -3.81 10.78
C LEU A 101 5.07 -2.75 11.61
N PRO A 102 4.47 -1.72 10.99
CA PRO A 102 3.59 -0.81 11.71
C PRO A 102 2.49 -1.62 12.40
N ALA A 103 2.13 -1.26 13.63
CA ALA A 103 1.04 -1.91 14.34
C ALA A 103 -0.22 -1.95 13.44
N PRO A 104 -0.93 -3.09 13.36
CA PRO A 104 -2.20 -3.17 12.65
C PRO A 104 -3.11 -2.05 13.16
N ARG A 105 -3.66 -1.25 12.24
CA ARG A 105 -4.72 -0.32 12.62
C ARG A 105 -5.93 -1.18 13.00
N PRO A 106 -6.57 -0.97 14.17
CA PRO A 106 -7.76 -1.73 14.52
C PRO A 106 -8.80 -1.57 13.43
N SER A 107 -9.40 -2.70 13.02
CA SER A 107 -10.49 -2.70 12.04
C SER A 107 -11.68 -1.92 12.61
N PRO A 108 -12.45 -1.19 11.78
CA PRO A 108 -13.67 -0.50 12.23
C PRO A 108 -14.64 -1.44 12.96
N LEU A 109 -14.71 -2.71 12.53
CA LEU A 109 -15.53 -3.75 13.17
C LEU A 109 -15.09 -4.08 14.61
N VAL A 110 -13.79 -4.02 14.91
CA VAL A 110 -13.27 -4.27 16.27
C VAL A 110 -13.57 -3.07 17.17
N GLN A 111 -13.49 -1.85 16.63
CA GLN A 111 -13.88 -0.65 17.37
C GLN A 111 -15.37 -0.59 17.68
N GLU A 112 -16.22 -1.08 16.77
CA GLU A 112 -17.67 -1.16 17.00
C GLU A 112 -18.02 -2.20 18.08
N ASP A 113 -17.32 -3.35 18.09
CA ASP A 113 -17.48 -4.41 19.10
C ASP A 113 -16.99 -3.97 20.50
N GLU A 114 -15.87 -3.24 20.58
CA GLU A 114 -15.43 -2.63 21.85
C GLU A 114 -16.41 -1.55 22.35
N LEU A 115 -17.00 -0.76 21.45
CA LEU A 115 -18.01 0.23 21.80
C LEU A 115 -19.30 -0.43 22.32
N LEU A 116 -19.72 -1.53 21.70
CA LEU A 116 -20.88 -2.32 22.14
C LEU A 116 -20.62 -3.01 23.49
N SER A 117 -19.44 -3.58 23.68
CA SER A 117 -19.04 -4.26 24.92
C SER A 117 -18.96 -3.29 26.11
N ASN A 118 -18.44 -2.07 25.89
CA ASN A 118 -18.32 -1.05 26.95
C ASN A 118 -19.66 -0.43 27.37
N ASN A 119 -20.74 -0.65 26.62
CA ASN A 119 -22.07 -0.13 26.92
C ASN A 119 -22.95 -1.10 27.73
N HIS A 120 -22.45 -2.28 28.11
CA HIS A 120 -23.21 -3.21 28.93
C HIS A 120 -23.14 -2.80 30.42
N LEU A 121 -24.18 -2.11 30.90
CA LEU A 121 -24.40 -1.84 32.34
C LEU A 121 -24.57 -3.19 33.08
N PRO A 122 -24.00 -3.39 34.28
CA PRO A 122 -24.26 -4.59 35.06
C PRO A 122 -25.72 -4.57 35.54
N GLU A 123 -26.48 -5.61 35.20
CA GLU A 123 -27.79 -5.86 35.80
C GLU A 123 -27.61 -6.09 37.31
N HIS A 124 -28.15 -5.17 38.12
CA HIS A 124 -28.29 -5.37 39.55
C HIS A 124 -29.34 -6.47 39.79
N ASN A 125 -28.89 -7.68 40.11
CA ASN A 125 -29.73 -8.73 40.66
C ASN A 125 -30.26 -8.32 42.04
N ASN A 126 -31.51 -7.84 42.09
CA ASN A 126 -32.31 -7.81 43.31
C ASN A 126 -32.84 -9.20 43.59
N ILE A 127 -32.31 -9.89 44.60
CA ILE A 127 -32.93 -11.08 45.18
C ILE A 127 -33.38 -10.71 46.60
N VAL A 128 -34.67 -10.93 46.82
CA VAL A 128 -35.51 -10.71 48.00
C VAL A 128 -34.94 -11.32 49.27
#